data_AF-A0A7C2EKP5-F1
#
_entry.id   AF-A0A7C2EKP5-F1
#
_cell.length_a   1.000
_cell.length_b   1.000
_cell.length_c   1.000
_cell.angle_alpha   90.00
_cell.angle_beta   90.00
_cell.angle_gamma   90.00
#
_symmetry.space_group_name_H-M   'P 1'
#
loop_
_entity.id
_entity.type
_entity.pdbx_description
1 polymer ?
#
loop_
_entity_poly.entity_id
_entity_poly.type
_entity_poly.pdbx_seq_one_letter_code
_entity_poly.pdbx_strand_id
1 'polypeptide(L)'
;MRRDSLRIGEVAARAGVSIQALRYYERRGLLEKPSRRPSGYRQYAPDVVRVVRMIRWAQGLGFTLEEIKELVPFFQTRAHGSASGFRQRARAKIGDIDEKIRHLEMMRDSLRALAECSCDGRCPIINAALGEGASARGLTRRVI
;
A
#
# COMPACT_ATOMS: atom_id res chain seq x y z
N MET A 1 -8.56 7.06 38.62
CA MET A 1 -8.57 5.74 37.93
C MET A 1 -7.21 5.51 37.31
N ARG A 2 -6.43 4.53 37.77
CA ARG A 2 -5.15 4.16 37.12
C ARG A 2 -5.48 3.65 35.72
N ARG A 3 -5.13 4.38 34.66
CA ARG A 3 -5.05 3.76 33.33
C ARG A 3 -3.83 2.86 33.37
N ASP A 4 -4.05 1.57 33.61
CA ASP A 4 -2.97 0.60 33.63
C ASP A 4 -2.20 0.68 32.32
N SER A 5 -0.93 1.05 32.43
CA SER A 5 -0.05 1.17 31.28
C SER A 5 0.43 -0.20 30.82
N LEU A 6 0.40 -0.40 29.50
CA LEU A 6 0.76 -1.66 28.87
C LEU A 6 2.25 -1.70 28.55
N ARG A 7 2.84 -2.88 28.61
CA ARG A 7 4.17 -3.15 28.05
C ARG A 7 4.07 -3.34 26.53
N ILE A 8 5.20 -3.21 25.85
CA ILE A 8 5.28 -3.37 24.38
C ILE A 8 4.72 -4.71 23.89
N GLY A 9 4.99 -5.80 24.62
CA GLY A 9 4.49 -7.14 24.29
C GLY A 9 2.97 -7.25 24.45
N GLU A 10 2.39 -6.60 25.46
CA GLU A 10 0.94 -6.60 25.67
C GLU A 10 0.23 -5.80 24.58
N VAL A 11 0.78 -4.65 24.17
CA VAL A 11 0.26 -3.87 23.05
C VAL A 11 0.32 -4.67 21.76
N ALA A 12 1.47 -5.28 21.47
CA ALA A 12 1.68 -6.09 20.27
C ALA A 12 0.67 -7.25 20.19
N ALA A 13 0.53 -8.02 21.28
CA ALA A 13 -0.41 -9.13 21.37
C ALA A 13 -1.86 -8.67 21.19
N ARG A 14 -2.28 -7.62 21.93
CA ARG A 14 -3.66 -7.10 21.85
C ARG A 14 -3.97 -6.47 20.49
N ALA A 15 -3.00 -5.86 19.83
CA ALA A 15 -3.19 -5.25 18.52
C ALA A 15 -3.02 -6.25 17.36
N GLY A 16 -2.56 -7.47 17.63
CA GLY A 16 -2.33 -8.50 16.60
C GLY A 16 -1.19 -8.13 15.65
N VAL A 17 -0.10 -7.58 16.18
CA VAL A 17 1.13 -7.23 15.44
C VAL A 17 2.35 -7.78 16.15
N SER A 18 3.47 -7.91 15.44
CA SER A 18 4.74 -8.26 16.09
C SER A 18 5.31 -7.09 16.90
N ILE A 19 6.13 -7.39 17.91
CA ILE A 19 6.86 -6.35 18.65
C ILE A 19 7.76 -5.54 17.71
N GLN A 20 8.34 -6.18 16.68
CA GLN A 20 9.15 -5.50 15.67
C GLN A 20 8.32 -4.49 14.86
N ALA A 21 7.10 -4.85 14.45
CA ALA A 21 6.17 -3.94 13.77
C ALA A 21 5.83 -2.74 14.66
N LEU A 22 5.56 -2.98 15.95
CA LEU A 22 5.29 -1.90 16.89
C LEU A 22 6.48 -0.94 17.05
N ARG A 23 7.70 -1.48 17.21
CA ARG A 23 8.94 -0.67 17.23
C ARG A 23 9.18 0.07 15.92
N TYR A 24 8.77 -0.52 14.80
CA TYR A 24 8.91 0.09 13.49
C TYR A 24 7.96 1.29 13.34
N TYR A 25 6.71 1.17 13.80
CA TYR A 25 5.76 2.28 13.85
C TYR A 25 6.27 3.43 14.74
N GLU A 26 6.88 3.13 15.88
CA GLU A 26 7.56 4.14 16.70
C GLU A 26 8.67 4.87 15.94
N ARG A 27 9.56 4.13 15.26
CA ARG A 27 10.68 4.72 14.50
C ARG A 27 10.19 5.62 13.36
N ARG A 28 9.07 5.27 12.74
CA ARG A 28 8.42 6.07 11.70
C ARG A 28 7.59 7.25 12.25
N GLY A 29 7.49 7.38 13.57
CA GLY A 29 6.75 8.46 14.23
C GLY A 29 5.23 8.35 14.09
N LEU A 30 4.72 7.12 13.93
CA LEU A 30 3.28 6.82 13.88
C LEU A 30 2.66 6.67 15.25
N LEU A 31 3.49 6.44 16.26
CA LEU A 31 3.09 6.31 17.65
C LEU A 31 3.88 7.33 18.47
N GLU A 32 3.22 7.94 19.44
CA GLU A 32 3.90 8.79 20.42
C GLU A 32 4.95 7.98 21.16
N LYS A 33 6.07 8.63 21.50
CA LYS A 33 7.13 7.98 22.28
C LYS A 33 6.55 7.58 23.64
N PRO A 34 6.54 6.28 24.00
CA PRO A 34 6.02 5.84 25.28
C PRO A 34 6.83 6.43 26.43
N SER A 35 6.14 6.74 27.53
CA SER A 35 6.81 7.09 28.79
C SER A 35 7.63 5.90 29.29
N ARG A 36 8.66 6.18 30.09
CA ARG A 36 9.49 5.13 30.70
C ARG A 36 9.18 5.00 32.18
N ARG A 37 9.10 3.77 32.68
CA ARG A 37 9.14 3.46 34.12
C ARG A 37 10.46 3.94 34.72
N PRO A 38 10.51 4.18 36.04
CA PRO A 38 11.78 4.33 36.77
C PRO A 38 12.75 3.16 36.52
N SER A 39 12.22 1.95 36.30
CA SER A 39 12.99 0.75 35.92
C SER A 39 13.40 0.69 34.44
N GLY A 40 13.19 1.74 33.64
CA GLY A 40 13.62 1.84 32.24
C GLY A 40 12.68 1.22 31.19
N TYR A 41 11.66 0.46 31.60
CA TYR A 41 10.70 -0.16 30.68
C TYR A 41 9.73 0.86 30.05
N ARG A 42 9.44 0.69 28.74
CA ARG A 42 8.42 1.47 28.02
C ARG A 42 7.01 1.18 28.55
N GLN A 43 6.21 2.22 28.68
CA GLN A 43 4.80 2.19 29.04
C GLN A 43 3.94 2.82 27.94
N TYR A 44 2.93 2.09 27.50
CA TYR A 44 1.95 2.57 26.54
C TYR A 44 0.61 2.80 27.22
N ALA A 45 -0.09 3.84 26.79
CA ALA A 45 -1.48 3.99 27.16
C ALA A 45 -2.34 2.91 26.45
N PRO A 46 -3.45 2.45 27.07
CA PRO A 46 -4.30 1.40 26.47
C PRO A 46 -4.88 1.75 25.09
N ASP A 47 -5.04 3.03 24.78
CA ASP A 47 -5.53 3.54 23.50
C ASP A 47 -4.57 3.29 22.33
N VAL A 48 -3.27 3.10 22.60
CA VAL A 48 -2.27 2.73 21.60
C VAL A 48 -2.67 1.45 20.87
N VAL A 49 -3.30 0.49 21.55
CA VAL A 49 -3.80 -0.75 20.93
C VAL A 49 -4.79 -0.43 19.80
N ARG A 50 -5.69 0.53 20.02
CA ARG A 50 -6.66 0.96 19.01
C ARG A 50 -5.95 1.63 17.83
N VAL A 51 -5.00 2.53 18.10
CA VAL A 51 -4.24 3.23 17.05
C VAL A 51 -3.48 2.23 16.18
N VAL A 52 -2.81 1.24 16.78
CA VAL A 52 -2.07 0.20 16.05
C VAL A 52 -3.00 -0.66 15.18
N ARG A 53 -4.20 -1.00 15.67
CA ARG A 53 -5.22 -1.70 14.85
C ARG A 53 -5.67 -0.85 13.66
N MET A 54 -5.86 0.46 13.84
CA MET A 54 -6.22 1.37 12.75
C MET A 54 -5.10 1.52 11.72
N ILE A 55 -3.84 1.59 12.15
CA ILE A 55 -2.67 1.58 11.26
C ILE A 55 -2.69 0.31 10.40
N ARG A 56 -2.85 -0.87 11.04
CA ARG A 56 -2.88 -2.16 10.32
C ARG A 56 -4.02 -2.24 9.32
N TRP A 57 -5.21 -1.77 9.70
CA TRP A 57 -6.36 -1.72 8.81
C TRP A 57 -6.10 -0.80 7.60
N ALA A 58 -5.56 0.40 7.82
CA ALA A 58 -5.25 1.35 6.74
C ALA A 58 -4.18 0.80 5.78
N GLN A 59 -3.16 0.10 6.27
CA GLN A 59 -2.20 -0.59 5.40
C GLN A 59 -2.88 -1.64 4.51
N GLY A 60 -3.87 -2.37 5.05
CA GLY A 60 -4.66 -3.33 4.28
C GLY A 60 -5.50 -2.70 3.16
N LEU A 61 -5.76 -1.39 3.23
CA LEU A 61 -6.42 -0.61 2.19
C LEU A 61 -5.45 0.00 1.17
N GLY A 62 -4.16 -0.30 1.26
CA GLY A 62 -3.14 0.20 0.35
C GLY A 62 -2.61 1.59 0.69
N PHE A 63 -2.86 2.11 1.90
CA PHE A 63 -2.19 3.32 2.36
C PHE A 63 -0.72 3.05 2.74
N THR A 64 0.16 3.96 2.35
CA THR A 64 1.58 3.95 2.77
C THR A 64 1.71 4.41 4.22
N LEU A 65 2.86 4.15 4.85
CA LEU A 65 3.08 4.58 6.24
C LEU A 65 3.15 6.10 6.34
N GLU A 66 3.68 6.75 5.31
CA GLU A 66 3.73 8.20 5.17
C GLU A 66 2.31 8.77 5.12
N GLU A 67 1.42 8.19 4.31
CA GLU A 67 0.02 8.58 4.27
C GLU A 67 -0.69 8.32 5.60
N ILE A 68 -0.42 7.18 6.23
CA ILE A 68 -1.02 6.81 7.51
C ILE A 68 -0.60 7.76 8.62
N LYS A 69 0.62 8.30 8.59
CA LYS A 69 1.09 9.27 9.59
C LYS A 69 0.19 10.49 9.68
N GLU A 70 -0.31 10.94 8.55
CA GLU A 70 -1.24 12.06 8.49
C GLU A 70 -2.67 11.64 8.90
N LEU A 71 -2.98 10.35 8.90
CA LEU A 71 -4.26 9.79 9.40
C LEU A 71 -4.25 9.52 10.92
N VAL A 72 -3.08 9.43 11.56
CA VAL A 72 -2.95 9.14 13.01
C VAL A 72 -3.77 10.09 13.89
N PRO A 73 -3.79 11.43 13.68
CA PRO A 73 -4.59 12.35 14.49
C PRO A 73 -6.09 12.01 14.47
N PHE A 74 -6.57 11.49 13.34
CA PHE A 74 -7.96 11.04 13.17
C PHE A 74 -8.24 9.76 13.96
N PHE A 75 -7.26 8.87 14.12
CA PHE A 75 -7.40 7.63 14.88
C PHE A 75 -7.38 7.85 16.41
N GLN A 76 -6.67 8.89 16.85
CA GLN A 76 -6.59 9.27 18.25
C GLN A 76 -7.90 9.91 18.74
N THR A 77 -8.53 10.71 17.89
CA THR A 77 -9.75 11.44 18.22
C THR A 77 -10.97 10.51 18.20
N ARG A 78 -11.69 10.37 19.33
CA ARG A 78 -12.96 9.60 19.38
C ARG A 78 -14.13 10.33 18.72
N ALA A 79 -14.02 11.65 18.57
CA ALA A 79 -15.07 12.50 18.00
C ALA A 79 -15.00 12.50 16.47
N HIS A 80 -16.14 12.21 15.83
CA HIS A 80 -16.33 12.14 14.39
C HIS A 80 -16.13 13.47 13.63
N GLY A 81 -15.78 14.57 14.32
CA GLY A 81 -15.57 15.90 13.74
C GLY A 81 -14.46 15.95 12.68
N SER A 82 -13.56 14.97 12.67
CA SER A 82 -12.47 14.85 11.70
C SER A 82 -12.80 13.95 10.49
N ALA A 83 -14.05 13.48 10.36
CA ALA A 83 -14.40 12.50 9.32
C ALA A 83 -14.30 13.03 7.87
N SER A 84 -14.28 14.35 7.66
CA SER A 84 -14.13 14.96 6.32
C SER A 84 -12.75 14.72 5.72
N GLY A 85 -11.68 14.95 6.48
CA GLY A 85 -10.30 14.75 6.02
C GLY A 85 -9.99 13.28 5.72
N PHE A 86 -10.45 12.37 6.59
CA PHE A 86 -10.33 10.93 6.35
C PHE A 86 -11.07 10.51 5.06
N ARG A 87 -12.31 10.99 4.86
CA ARG A 87 -13.09 10.69 3.63
C ARG A 87 -12.42 11.23 2.37
N GLN A 88 -11.82 12.42 2.42
CA GLN A 88 -11.08 12.97 1.28
C GLN A 88 -9.89 12.07 0.91
N ARG A 89 -9.14 11.60 1.91
CA ARG A 89 -8.01 10.70 1.73
C ARG A 89 -8.41 9.33 1.19
N ALA A 90 -9.52 8.79 1.69
CA ALA A 90 -10.11 7.58 1.14
C ALA A 90 -10.49 7.75 -0.34
N ARG A 91 -11.11 8.87 -0.72
CA ARG A 91 -11.44 9.16 -2.13
C ARG A 91 -10.20 9.26 -3.01
N ALA A 92 -9.14 9.92 -2.56
CA ALA A 92 -7.88 9.97 -3.29
C ALA A 92 -7.29 8.56 -3.49
N LYS A 93 -7.30 7.74 -2.42
CA LYS A 93 -6.80 6.36 -2.48
C LYS A 93 -7.61 5.48 -3.43
N ILE A 94 -8.93 5.68 -3.51
CA ILE A 94 -9.79 5.01 -4.50
C ILE A 94 -9.30 5.35 -5.92
N GLY A 95 -9.06 6.63 -6.22
CA GLY A 95 -8.52 7.03 -7.53
C GLY A 95 -7.16 6.39 -7.85
N ASP A 96 -6.25 6.34 -6.89
CA ASP A 96 -4.95 5.66 -7.06
C ASP A 96 -5.12 4.15 -7.36
N ILE A 97 -6.08 3.50 -6.69
CA ILE A 97 -6.39 2.08 -6.88
C ILE A 97 -7.01 1.86 -8.27
N ASP A 98 -7.94 2.71 -8.69
CA ASP A 98 -8.60 2.60 -10.00
C ASP A 98 -7.60 2.78 -11.15
N GLU A 99 -6.62 3.68 -11.02
CA GLU A 99 -5.52 3.82 -11.99
C GLU A 99 -4.66 2.54 -12.03
N LYS A 100 -4.31 2.00 -10.86
CA LYS A 100 -3.54 0.74 -10.79
C LYS A 100 -4.30 -0.43 -11.39
N ILE A 101 -5.61 -0.52 -11.16
CA ILE A 101 -6.46 -1.55 -11.77
C ILE A 101 -6.39 -1.44 -13.28
N ARG A 102 -6.64 -0.23 -13.84
CA ARG A 102 -6.56 -0.02 -15.30
C ARG A 102 -5.21 -0.45 -15.88
N HIS A 103 -4.11 -0.06 -15.24
CA HIS A 103 -2.78 -0.45 -15.70
C HIS A 103 -2.55 -1.97 -15.61
N LEU A 104 -2.95 -2.60 -14.50
CA LEU A 104 -2.82 -4.05 -14.32
C LEU A 104 -3.68 -4.84 -15.32
N GLU A 105 -4.86 -4.33 -15.67
CA GLU A 105 -5.72 -4.92 -16.71
C GLU A 105 -5.06 -4.83 -18.09
N MET A 106 -4.50 -3.67 -18.46
CA MET A 106 -3.75 -3.52 -19.71
C MET A 106 -2.55 -4.47 -19.79
N MET A 107 -1.79 -4.61 -18.70
CA MET A 107 -0.66 -5.54 -18.62
C MET A 107 -1.13 -6.99 -18.77
N ARG A 108 -2.19 -7.39 -18.06
CA ARG A 108 -2.79 -8.73 -18.15
C ARG A 108 -3.23 -9.04 -19.57
N ASP A 109 -3.91 -8.11 -20.23
CA ASP A 109 -4.46 -8.33 -21.56
C ASP A 109 -3.33 -8.42 -22.61
N SER A 110 -2.25 -7.66 -22.44
CA SER A 110 -1.04 -7.78 -23.25
C SER A 110 -0.36 -9.15 -23.06
N LEU A 111 -0.24 -9.62 -21.82
CA LEU A 111 0.33 -10.94 -21.52
C LEU A 111 -0.53 -12.07 -22.08
N ARG A 112 -1.87 -11.93 -22.04
CA ARG A 112 -2.79 -12.89 -22.66
C ARG A 112 -2.59 -12.97 -24.17
N ALA A 113 -2.53 -11.82 -24.84
CA ALA A 113 -2.32 -11.77 -26.29
C ALA A 113 -0.98 -12.42 -26.70
N LEU A 114 0.08 -12.22 -25.91
CA LEU A 114 1.36 -12.90 -26.13
C LEU A 114 1.27 -14.41 -25.92
N ALA A 115 0.59 -14.86 -24.86
CA ALA A 115 0.44 -16.28 -24.53
C ALA A 115 -0.41 -17.04 -25.56
N GLU A 116 -1.40 -16.38 -26.17
CA GLU A 116 -2.26 -16.95 -27.20
C GLU A 116 -1.67 -16.82 -28.62
N CYS A 117 -0.55 -16.10 -28.78
CA CYS A 117 0.11 -15.99 -30.08
C CYS A 117 0.75 -17.31 -30.48
N SER A 118 0.23 -17.91 -31.55
CA SER A 118 0.74 -19.13 -32.20
C SER A 118 1.84 -18.82 -33.22
N CYS A 119 2.55 -17.72 -33.04
CA CYS A 119 3.53 -17.21 -33.99
C CYS A 119 4.92 -17.83 -33.76
N ASP A 120 5.53 -18.37 -34.82
CA ASP A 120 6.81 -19.10 -34.80
C ASP A 120 8.04 -18.17 -34.63
N GLY A 121 8.11 -17.42 -33.53
CA GLY A 121 9.25 -16.58 -33.16
C GLY A 121 9.25 -15.16 -33.77
N ARG A 122 8.28 -14.82 -34.63
CA ARG A 122 8.01 -13.44 -35.10
C ARG A 122 6.63 -13.00 -34.62
N CYS A 123 6.55 -12.56 -33.38
CA CYS A 123 5.29 -12.11 -32.79
C CYS A 123 4.95 -10.69 -33.24
N PRO A 124 3.85 -10.47 -33.98
CA PRO A 124 3.44 -9.13 -34.40
C PRO A 124 3.20 -8.18 -33.23
N ILE A 125 2.78 -8.72 -32.08
CA ILE A 125 2.57 -7.97 -30.83
C ILE A 125 3.90 -7.47 -30.28
N ILE A 126 4.95 -8.30 -30.28
CA ILE A 126 6.30 -7.89 -29.86
C ILE A 126 6.87 -6.86 -30.84
N ASN A 127 6.73 -7.07 -32.15
CA ASN A 127 7.23 -6.11 -33.14
C ASN A 127 6.52 -4.76 -33.06
N ALA A 128 5.20 -4.76 -32.81
CA ALA A 128 4.45 -3.52 -32.58
C ALA A 128 4.88 -2.83 -31.28
N ALA A 129 5.13 -3.58 -30.20
CA ALA A 129 5.60 -3.04 -28.93
C ALA A 129 7.04 -2.50 -28.98
N LEU A 130 7.91 -3.11 -29.78
CA LEU A 130 9.29 -2.66 -30.01
C LEU A 130 9.39 -1.55 -31.07
N GLY A 131 8.30 -1.21 -31.75
CA GLY A 131 8.30 -0.24 -32.84
C GLY A 131 8.97 -0.74 -34.12
N GLU A 132 9.23 -2.04 -34.24
CA GLU A 132 9.89 -2.70 -35.39
C GLU A 132 8.89 -3.02 -36.51
N GLY A 133 8.05 -2.05 -36.84
CA GLY A 133 6.90 -2.21 -37.73
C GLY A 133 6.85 -1.22 -38.88
N ALA A 134 7.96 -0.97 -39.58
CA ALA A 134 7.95 -0.34 -40.91
C ALA A 134 9.27 -0.56 -41.70
N SER A 135 9.55 -1.80 -42.11
CA SER A 135 10.46 -2.02 -43.26
C SER A 135 9.99 -3.20 -44.10
N ALA A 136 8.90 -2.98 -44.83
CA ALA A 136 8.64 -3.71 -46.05
C ALA A 136 9.32 -2.96 -47.21
N ARG A 137 10.65 -3.10 -47.36
CA ARG A 137 11.33 -2.80 -48.63
C ARG A 137 11.72 -4.10 -49.32
N GLY A 138 10.90 -4.46 -50.32
CA GLY A 138 11.30 -5.10 -51.58
C GLY A 138 11.79 -6.55 -51.56
N LEU A 139 11.07 -7.43 -52.27
CA LEU A 139 11.70 -8.38 -53.20
C LEU A 139 10.69 -8.91 -54.27
N THR A 140 10.85 -8.39 -55.49
CA THR A 140 10.83 -9.06 -56.81
C THR A 140 9.77 -10.12 -57.17
N ARG A 141 9.15 -10.00 -58.37
CA ARG A 141 9.67 -10.64 -59.60
C ARG A 141 8.92 -10.18 -60.87
N ARG A 142 9.73 -9.87 -61.88
CA ARG A 142 9.44 -9.64 -63.30
C ARG A 142 8.65 -10.82 -63.90
N VAL A 143 7.57 -10.55 -64.64
CA VAL A 143 7.06 -11.44 -65.69
C VAL A 143 6.80 -10.59 -66.93
N ILE A 144 7.66 -10.85 -67.91
CA ILE A 144 7.59 -10.75 -69.38
C ILE A 144 6.33 -10.08 -69.94
#